data_AF-A0A534WJY4-F1
#
_entry.id   AF-A0A534WJY4-F1
#
_cell.length_a   1.000
_cell.length_b   1.000
_cell.length_c   1.000
_cell.angle_alpha   90.00
_cell.angle_beta   90.00
_cell.angle_gamma   90.00
#
_symmetry.space_group_name_H-M   'P 1'
#
loop_
_entity.id
_entity.type
_entity.pdbx_description
1 polymer ?
#
loop_
_entity_poly.entity_id
_entity_poly.type
_entity_poly.pdbx_seq_one_letter_code
_entity_poly.pdbx_strand_id
1 'polypeptide(L)'
;MAHESLERQAIRRNKDLQATCAAIVRRLGIVAVFGGMLFGKVGLDPAVAVIKRHDERGRLVSRVWKRWTLLGAAGMVAAAIARWAEKCAGPDVDPHTRRLSFAADILFGIASLTGALNVVCGVLLTRTARGDGVPLETGLRPGSAVNRRQSYLHRTILAGGWTQLAALTGVLALEAAVRQDNYR
;
A
#
# COMPACT_ATOMS: atom_id res chain seq x y z
N MET A 1 19.38 -41.09 17.79
CA MET A 1 18.00 -40.62 18.07
C MET A 1 17.95 -39.23 18.72
N ALA A 2 18.65 -38.96 19.83
CA ALA A 2 18.63 -37.62 20.47
C ALA A 2 19.20 -36.49 19.60
N HIS A 3 20.31 -36.72 18.89
CA HIS A 3 20.95 -35.71 18.01
C HIS A 3 20.03 -35.27 16.85
N GLU A 4 19.32 -36.22 16.25
CA GLU A 4 18.40 -35.97 15.14
C GLU A 4 17.15 -35.18 15.58
N SER A 5 16.73 -35.34 16.84
CA SER A 5 15.62 -34.57 17.41
C SER A 5 15.98 -33.10 17.67
N LEU A 6 17.22 -32.83 18.10
CA LEU A 6 17.72 -31.47 18.35
C LEU A 6 17.90 -30.68 17.04
N GLU A 7 18.42 -31.34 16.01
CA GLU A 7 18.61 -30.73 14.69
C GLU A 7 17.27 -30.37 14.04
N ARG A 8 16.28 -31.27 14.11
CA ARG A 8 14.91 -30.99 13.65
C ARG A 8 14.25 -29.86 14.43
N GLN A 9 14.47 -29.75 15.74
CA GLN A 9 13.98 -28.63 16.55
C GLN A 9 14.65 -27.30 16.18
N ALA A 10 15.96 -27.29 15.94
CA ALA A 10 16.68 -26.09 15.53
C ALA A 10 16.21 -25.58 14.16
N ILE A 11 16.02 -26.49 13.20
CA ILE A 11 15.50 -26.17 11.86
C ILE A 11 14.08 -25.60 11.95
N ARG A 12 13.18 -26.20 12.74
CA ARG A 12 11.81 -25.69 12.95
C ARG A 12 11.82 -24.29 13.53
N ARG A 13 12.60 -24.06 14.60
CA ARG A 13 12.72 -22.75 15.25
C ARG A 13 13.20 -21.66 14.30
N ASN A 14 14.16 -21.97 13.43
CA ASN A 14 14.66 -21.02 12.43
C ASN A 14 13.58 -20.69 11.38
N LYS A 15 12.83 -21.68 10.90
CA LYS A 15 11.69 -21.46 10.00
C LYS A 15 10.59 -20.61 10.64
N ASP A 16 10.27 -20.86 11.90
CA ASP A 16 9.26 -20.08 12.64
C ASP A 16 9.68 -18.62 12.83
N LEU A 17 10.98 -18.39 13.11
CA LEU A 17 11.55 -17.05 13.21
C LEU A 17 11.48 -16.32 11.86
N GLN A 18 11.85 -16.98 10.77
CA GLN A 18 11.77 -16.42 9.42
C GLN A 18 10.33 -16.06 9.03
N ALA A 19 9.37 -16.94 9.31
CA ALA A 19 7.95 -16.69 9.06
C ALA A 19 7.42 -15.50 9.88
N THR A 20 7.84 -15.38 11.15
CA THR A 20 7.46 -14.27 12.01
C THR A 20 8.03 -12.94 11.51
N CYS A 21 9.32 -12.91 11.16
CA CYS A 21 9.96 -11.73 10.59
C CYS A 21 9.32 -11.30 9.27
N ALA A 22 9.01 -12.26 8.37
CA ALA A 22 8.31 -11.98 7.12
C ALA A 22 6.93 -11.35 7.38
N ALA A 23 6.14 -11.92 8.31
CA ALA A 23 4.84 -11.37 8.66
C ALA A 23 4.94 -9.94 9.22
N ILE A 24 5.95 -9.64 10.03
CA ILE A 24 6.19 -8.28 10.57
C ILE A 24 6.51 -7.31 9.43
N VAL A 25 7.48 -7.64 8.58
CA VAL A 25 7.89 -6.79 7.45
C VAL A 25 6.71 -6.50 6.54
N ARG A 26 5.91 -7.52 6.23
CA ARG A 26 4.72 -7.39 5.38
C ARG A 26 3.71 -6.40 5.94
N ARG A 27 3.43 -6.49 7.25
CA ARG A 27 2.49 -5.60 7.94
C ARG A 27 3.01 -4.18 8.06
N LEU A 28 4.31 -4.00 8.34
CA LEU A 28 4.93 -2.68 8.35
C LEU A 28 4.81 -2.02 6.98
N GLY A 29 5.05 -2.76 5.89
CA GLY A 29 4.86 -2.27 4.52
C GLY A 29 3.41 -1.83 4.25
N ILE A 30 2.43 -2.67 4.58
CA ILE A 30 1.00 -2.38 4.39
C ILE A 30 0.56 -1.17 5.23
N VAL A 31 0.92 -1.13 6.51
CA VAL A 31 0.54 -0.06 7.44
C VAL A 31 1.20 1.26 7.06
N ALA A 32 2.46 1.24 6.63
CA ALA A 32 3.14 2.43 6.15
C ALA A 32 2.37 3.04 4.96
N VAL A 33 2.06 2.22 3.94
CA VAL A 33 1.32 2.66 2.74
C VAL A 33 -0.07 3.19 3.12
N PHE A 34 -0.81 2.44 3.94
CA PHE A 34 -2.13 2.84 4.43
C PHE A 34 -2.07 4.19 5.17
N GLY A 35 -1.13 4.33 6.10
CA GLY A 35 -0.98 5.52 6.93
C GLY A 35 -0.68 6.77 6.11
N GLY A 36 0.22 6.70 5.14
CA GLY A 36 0.49 7.87 4.31
C GLY A 36 -0.57 8.18 3.26
N MET A 37 -1.33 7.17 2.80
CA MET A 37 -2.52 7.45 1.99
C MET A 37 -3.58 8.21 2.81
N LEU A 38 -3.80 7.80 4.06
CA LEU A 38 -4.72 8.48 4.97
C LEU A 38 -4.21 9.90 5.29
N PHE A 39 -2.94 10.05 5.63
CA PHE A 39 -2.32 11.35 5.84
C PHE A 39 -2.43 12.24 4.60
N GLY A 40 -2.15 11.72 3.40
CA GLY A 40 -2.24 12.46 2.15
C GLY A 40 -3.66 12.97 1.85
N LYS A 41 -4.67 12.11 2.03
CA LYS A 41 -6.08 12.43 1.71
C LYS A 41 -6.79 13.25 2.80
N VAL A 42 -6.49 12.99 4.08
CA VAL A 42 -7.23 13.57 5.22
C VAL A 42 -6.45 14.69 5.89
N GLY A 43 -5.12 14.59 5.98
CA GLY A 43 -4.28 15.59 6.64
C GLY A 43 -3.72 16.63 5.66
N LEU A 44 -3.03 16.17 4.62
CA LEU A 44 -2.29 17.03 3.71
C LEU A 44 -3.21 17.83 2.78
N ASP A 45 -4.24 17.20 2.20
CA ASP A 45 -5.17 17.86 1.27
C ASP A 45 -5.82 19.15 1.85
N PRO A 46 -6.41 19.14 3.06
CA PRO A 46 -6.95 20.37 3.64
C PRO A 46 -5.84 21.34 4.09
N ALA A 47 -4.69 20.83 4.58
CA ALA A 47 -3.61 21.69 5.05
C ALA A 47 -2.99 22.53 3.93
N VAL A 48 -2.92 22.01 2.70
CA VAL A 48 -2.40 22.77 1.55
C VAL A 48 -3.35 23.87 1.07
N ALA A 49 -4.60 23.90 1.56
CA ALA A 49 -5.56 24.96 1.24
C ALA A 49 -5.12 26.34 1.75
N VAL A 50 -4.27 26.38 2.78
CA VAL A 50 -3.70 27.62 3.36
C VAL A 50 -2.76 28.35 2.37
N ILE A 51 -2.18 27.63 1.41
CA ILE A 51 -1.20 28.19 0.46
C ILE A 51 -1.93 28.96 -0.65
N LYS A 52 -2.00 30.29 -0.58
CA LYS A 52 -2.78 31.14 -1.50
C LYS A 52 -2.37 31.00 -2.99
N ARG A 53 -1.12 30.67 -3.29
CA ARG A 53 -0.62 30.50 -4.67
C ARG A 53 -0.84 29.06 -5.15
N HIS A 54 -1.67 28.90 -6.19
CA HIS A 54 -2.03 27.59 -6.76
C HIS A 54 -0.84 26.81 -7.35
N ASP A 55 0.15 27.52 -7.90
CA ASP A 55 1.37 26.93 -8.48
C ASP A 55 2.36 26.44 -7.40
N GLU A 56 2.45 27.18 -6.30
CA GLU A 56 3.26 26.80 -5.14
C GLU A 56 2.65 25.59 -4.42
N ARG A 57 1.31 25.57 -4.30
CA ARG A 57 0.52 24.45 -3.79
C ARG A 57 0.78 23.17 -4.61
N GLY A 58 0.65 23.26 -5.94
CA GLY A 58 0.90 22.12 -6.84
C GLY A 58 2.34 21.60 -6.77
N ARG A 59 3.34 22.49 -6.64
CA ARG A 59 4.75 22.12 -6.48
C ARG A 59 5.05 21.42 -5.17
N LEU A 60 4.45 21.86 -4.06
CA LEU A 60 4.61 21.20 -2.76
C LEU A 60 3.99 19.80 -2.78
N VAL A 61 2.73 19.68 -3.22
CA VAL A 61 2.02 18.41 -3.30
C VAL A 61 2.77 17.43 -4.20
N SER A 62 3.25 17.87 -5.37
CA SER A 62 4.03 17.03 -6.28
C SER A 62 5.34 16.53 -5.67
N ARG A 63 6.06 17.39 -4.93
CA ARG A 63 7.32 17.01 -4.25
C ARG A 63 7.07 16.01 -3.12
N VAL A 64 6.05 16.25 -2.29
CA VAL A 64 5.67 15.33 -1.21
C VAL A 64 5.21 14.00 -1.78
N TRP A 65 4.36 14.03 -2.81
CA TRP A 65 3.86 12.84 -3.48
C TRP A 65 4.95 11.97 -4.09
N LYS A 66 5.96 12.56 -4.77
CA LYS A 66 7.09 11.81 -5.32
C LYS A 66 7.87 11.07 -4.23
N ARG A 67 8.19 11.76 -3.12
CA ARG A 67 8.91 11.16 -1.98
C ARG A 67 8.11 10.04 -1.34
N TRP A 68 6.82 10.28 -1.11
CA TRP A 68 5.93 9.30 -0.51
C TRP A 68 5.72 8.08 -1.41
N THR A 69 5.59 8.28 -2.72
CA THR A 69 5.41 7.22 -3.70
C THR A 69 6.59 6.25 -3.69
N LEU A 70 7.83 6.75 -3.56
CA LEU A 70 9.02 5.91 -3.46
C LEU A 70 8.98 5.03 -2.20
N LEU A 71 8.67 5.62 -1.04
CA LEU A 71 8.57 4.90 0.22
C LEU A 71 7.43 3.88 0.22
N GLY A 72 6.26 4.28 -0.29
CA GLY A 72 5.11 3.39 -0.41
C GLY A 72 5.35 2.23 -1.36
N ALA A 73 6.01 2.48 -2.50
CA ALA A 73 6.39 1.42 -3.44
C ALA A 73 7.39 0.44 -2.80
N ALA A 74 8.41 0.93 -2.10
CA ALA A 74 9.35 0.10 -1.36
C ALA A 74 8.64 -0.76 -0.29
N GLY A 75 7.70 -0.18 0.44
CA GLY A 75 6.88 -0.89 1.42
C GLY A 75 6.01 -2.00 0.80
N MET A 76 5.35 -1.73 -0.34
CA MET A 76 4.56 -2.72 -1.07
C MET A 76 5.42 -3.86 -1.63
N VAL A 77 6.61 -3.54 -2.18
CA VAL A 77 7.55 -4.54 -2.69
C VAL A 77 8.07 -5.42 -1.55
N ALA A 78 8.47 -4.82 -0.43
CA ALA A 78 8.88 -5.56 0.75
C ALA A 78 7.76 -6.48 1.26
N ALA A 79 6.51 -6.01 1.26
CA ALA A 79 5.36 -6.81 1.63
C ALA A 79 5.10 -7.98 0.66
N ALA A 80 5.25 -7.76 -0.64
CA ALA A 80 5.13 -8.83 -1.64
C ALA A 80 6.23 -9.89 -1.49
N ILE A 81 7.48 -9.48 -1.27
CA ILE A 81 8.61 -10.40 -1.05
C ILE A 81 8.41 -11.21 0.22
N ALA A 82 8.03 -10.55 1.31
CA ALA A 82 7.74 -11.23 2.57
C ALA A 82 6.61 -12.26 2.41
N ARG A 83 5.55 -11.91 1.67
CA ARG A 83 4.44 -12.82 1.39
C ARG A 83 4.87 -14.03 0.56
N TRP A 84 5.75 -13.82 -0.41
CA TRP A 84 6.33 -14.90 -1.20
C TRP A 84 7.17 -15.85 -0.34
N ALA A 85 8.02 -15.29 0.54
CA ALA A 85 8.83 -16.06 1.47
C ALA A 85 7.97 -16.93 2.42
N GLU A 86 6.86 -16.39 2.93
CA GLU A 86 5.89 -17.17 3.74
C GLU A 86 5.30 -18.36 2.97
N LYS A 87 4.96 -18.18 1.69
CA LYS A 87 4.43 -19.27 0.85
C LYS A 87 5.45 -20.37 0.59
N CYS A 88 6.71 -19.99 0.37
CA CYS A 88 7.80 -20.95 0.19
C CYS A 88 8.15 -21.70 1.49
N ALA A 89 7.92 -21.08 2.66
CA ALA A 89 8.20 -21.71 3.95
C ALA A 89 7.16 -22.78 4.35
N GLY A 90 5.95 -22.73 3.80
CA GLY A 90 4.95 -23.80 3.77
C GLY A 90 4.49 -24.33 5.14
N PRO A 91 3.40 -23.79 5.72
CA PRO A 91 2.68 -24.47 6.78
C PRO A 91 1.55 -25.35 6.21
N ASP A 92 1.29 -26.49 6.86
CA ASP A 92 0.00 -27.17 6.78
C ASP A 92 -1.04 -26.27 7.46
N VAL A 93 -1.82 -25.57 6.65
CA VAL A 93 -2.84 -24.63 7.13
C VAL A 93 -4.21 -25.25 6.93
N ASP A 94 -5.03 -25.21 7.99
CA ASP A 94 -6.42 -25.64 7.97
C ASP A 94 -7.19 -25.04 6.77
N PRO A 95 -8.12 -25.80 6.13
CA PRO A 95 -8.84 -25.32 4.96
C PRO A 95 -9.61 -24.01 5.17
N HIS A 96 -10.09 -23.73 6.38
CA HIS A 96 -10.76 -22.46 6.70
C HIS A 96 -9.78 -21.29 6.67
N THR A 97 -8.66 -21.44 7.39
CA THR A 97 -7.58 -20.44 7.44
C THR A 97 -6.94 -20.21 6.07
N ARG A 98 -6.92 -21.23 5.21
CA ARG A 98 -6.47 -21.12 3.82
C ARG A 98 -7.38 -20.24 2.96
N ARG A 99 -8.71 -20.30 3.13
CA ARG A 99 -9.66 -19.45 2.37
C ARG A 99 -9.52 -17.98 2.75
N LEU A 100 -9.43 -17.68 4.04
CA LEU A 100 -9.21 -16.31 4.53
C LEU A 100 -7.87 -15.73 4.05
N SER A 101 -6.81 -16.54 4.11
CA SER A 101 -5.49 -16.14 3.60
C SER A 101 -5.50 -15.89 2.09
N PHE A 102 -6.26 -16.67 1.33
CA PHE A 102 -6.43 -16.46 -0.11
C PHE A 102 -7.22 -15.18 -0.42
N ALA A 103 -8.27 -14.89 0.35
CA ALA A 103 -9.00 -13.63 0.23
C ALA A 103 -8.11 -12.42 0.53
N ALA A 104 -7.26 -12.50 1.55
CA ALA A 104 -6.26 -11.47 1.86
C ALA A 104 -5.25 -11.29 0.71
N ASP A 105 -4.80 -12.37 0.08
CA ASP A 105 -3.92 -12.30 -1.09
C ASP A 105 -4.58 -11.60 -2.28
N ILE A 106 -5.85 -11.88 -2.55
CA ILE A 106 -6.62 -11.20 -3.61
C ILE A 106 -6.70 -9.71 -3.31
N LEU A 107 -7.08 -9.33 -2.09
CA LEU A 107 -7.19 -7.92 -1.71
C LEU A 107 -5.83 -7.20 -1.79
N PHE A 108 -4.74 -7.87 -1.39
CA PHE A 108 -3.39 -7.34 -1.53
C PHE A 108 -3.00 -7.17 -3.01
N GLY A 109 -3.36 -8.12 -3.87
CA GLY A 109 -3.18 -8.02 -5.31
C GLY A 109 -3.94 -6.84 -5.92
N ILE A 110 -5.21 -6.67 -5.55
CA ILE A 110 -6.04 -5.52 -5.96
C ILE A 110 -5.43 -4.20 -5.49
N ALA A 111 -5.00 -4.12 -4.23
CA ALA A 111 -4.36 -2.94 -3.67
C ALA A 111 -3.05 -2.60 -4.41
N SER A 112 -2.25 -3.61 -4.73
CA SER A 112 -0.99 -3.46 -5.46
C SER A 112 -1.22 -2.97 -6.90
N LEU A 113 -2.16 -3.59 -7.62
CA LEU A 113 -2.50 -3.20 -8.99
C LEU A 113 -3.06 -1.77 -9.03
N THR A 114 -3.97 -1.46 -8.11
CA THR A 114 -4.57 -0.12 -8.01
C THR A 114 -3.53 0.92 -7.64
N GLY A 115 -2.60 0.60 -6.73
CA GLY A 115 -1.48 1.46 -6.38
C GLY A 115 -0.55 1.73 -7.56
N ALA A 116 -0.16 0.69 -8.30
CA ALA A 116 0.66 0.84 -9.49
C ALA A 116 -0.04 1.71 -10.55
N LEU A 117 -1.33 1.49 -10.78
CA LEU A 117 -2.13 2.30 -11.70
C LEU A 117 -2.20 3.76 -11.25
N ASN A 118 -2.41 4.03 -9.96
CA ASN A 118 -2.41 5.38 -9.40
C ASN A 118 -1.06 6.09 -9.59
N VAL A 119 0.05 5.37 -9.42
CA VAL A 119 1.40 5.91 -9.66
C VAL A 119 1.60 6.25 -11.13
N VAL A 120 1.23 5.35 -12.05
CA VAL A 120 1.31 5.59 -13.50
C VAL A 120 0.46 6.79 -13.90
N CYS A 121 -0.80 6.86 -13.44
CA CYS A 121 -1.68 8.00 -13.69
C CYS A 121 -1.09 9.30 -13.11
N GLY A 122 -0.53 9.27 -11.90
CA GLY A 122 0.13 10.43 -11.30
C GLY A 122 1.33 10.92 -12.10
N VAL A 123 2.19 10.00 -12.58
CA VAL A 123 3.32 10.35 -13.45
C VAL A 123 2.84 10.96 -14.77
N LEU A 124 1.85 10.35 -15.42
CA LEU A 124 1.27 10.89 -16.65
C LEU A 124 0.63 12.28 -16.44
N LEU A 125 0.01 12.50 -15.29
CA LEU A 125 -0.56 13.79 -14.92
C LEU A 125 0.53 14.86 -14.73
N THR A 126 1.64 14.53 -14.05
CA THR A 126 2.77 15.46 -13.90
C THR A 126 3.47 15.77 -15.23
N ARG A 127 3.57 14.80 -16.15
CA ARG A 127 4.17 14.99 -17.49
C ARG A 127 3.32 15.86 -18.42
N THR A 128 2.02 15.94 -18.18
CA THR A 128 1.09 16.77 -18.98
C THR A 128 0.92 18.18 -18.42
N ALA A 129 1.50 18.48 -17.25
CA ALA A 129 1.52 19.83 -16.69
C ALA A 129 2.59 20.68 -17.38
N ARG A 130 2.22 21.84 -17.94
CA ARG A 130 3.18 22.85 -18.42
C ARG A 130 3.68 23.62 -17.20
N GLY A 131 4.91 23.32 -16.76
CA GLY A 131 5.49 23.83 -15.51
C GLY A 131 5.41 22.79 -14.38
N ASP A 132 6.31 22.88 -13.41
CA ASP A 132 6.63 21.90 -12.34
C ASP A 132 5.46 21.42 -11.43
N GLY A 133 4.21 21.69 -11.78
CA GLY A 133 3.01 21.15 -11.13
C GLY A 133 1.74 21.52 -11.89
N VAL A 134 0.73 20.64 -11.86
CA VAL A 134 -0.63 20.99 -12.29
C VAL A 134 -1.16 22.08 -11.36
N PRO A 135 -1.75 23.18 -11.86
CA PRO A 135 -2.46 24.13 -11.00
C PRO A 135 -3.59 23.41 -10.25
N LEU A 136 -3.48 23.34 -8.94
CA LEU A 136 -4.42 22.64 -8.07
C LEU A 136 -5.23 23.66 -7.27
N GLU A 137 -6.56 23.53 -7.27
CA GLU A 137 -7.47 24.29 -6.40
C GLU A 137 -7.44 23.75 -4.98
N THR A 138 -7.25 22.44 -4.78
CA THR A 138 -6.85 21.77 -3.54
C THR A 138 -5.98 20.55 -3.90
N GLY A 139 -5.29 19.91 -2.94
CA GLY A 139 -4.49 18.71 -3.21
C GLY A 139 -5.23 17.58 -3.95
N LEU A 140 -6.56 17.56 -3.86
CA LEU A 140 -7.49 16.64 -4.52
C LEU A 140 -8.43 17.31 -5.52
N ARG A 141 -8.29 18.61 -5.86
CA ARG A 141 -9.10 19.27 -6.89
C ARG A 141 -8.23 19.93 -7.98
N PRO A 142 -8.40 19.54 -9.26
CA PRO A 142 -7.78 20.26 -10.36
C PRO A 142 -8.34 21.69 -10.42
N GLY A 143 -7.48 22.69 -10.66
CA GLY A 143 -7.95 24.06 -10.88
C GLY A 143 -8.74 24.21 -12.19
N SER A 144 -9.45 25.32 -12.34
CA SER A 144 -10.30 25.63 -13.51
C SER A 144 -9.61 25.59 -14.89
N ALA A 145 -8.28 25.57 -14.96
CA ALA A 145 -7.48 25.53 -16.19
C ALA A 145 -7.06 24.10 -16.64
N VAL A 146 -7.81 23.06 -16.28
CA VAL A 146 -7.42 21.65 -16.48
C VAL A 146 -8.21 20.99 -17.64
N ASN A 147 -7.48 20.37 -18.58
CA ASN A 147 -8.04 19.76 -19.79
C ASN A 147 -8.87 18.48 -19.47
N ARG A 148 -9.83 18.07 -20.34
CA ARG A 148 -10.73 16.90 -20.10
C ARG A 148 -9.97 15.62 -19.72
N ARG A 149 -8.83 15.37 -20.37
CA ARG A 149 -7.96 14.22 -20.09
C ARG A 149 -7.40 14.25 -18.66
N GLN A 150 -6.94 15.41 -18.19
CA GLN A 150 -6.39 15.58 -16.85
C GLN A 150 -7.47 15.43 -15.77
N SER A 151 -8.70 15.89 -16.02
CA SER A 151 -9.85 15.66 -15.13
C SER A 151 -10.19 14.16 -15.00
N TYR A 152 -10.14 13.41 -16.11
CA TYR A 152 -10.35 11.96 -16.08
C TYR A 152 -9.26 11.25 -15.26
N LEU A 153 -7.98 11.51 -15.53
CA LEU A 153 -6.87 10.93 -14.75
C LEU A 153 -6.99 11.24 -13.26
N HIS A 154 -7.38 12.47 -12.92
CA HIS A 154 -7.55 12.88 -11.53
C HIS A 154 -8.69 12.11 -10.84
N ARG A 155 -9.84 11.92 -11.50
CA ARG A 155 -10.93 11.09 -10.99
C ARG A 155 -10.50 9.64 -10.79
N THR A 156 -9.73 9.09 -11.72
CA THR A 156 -9.21 7.71 -11.61
C THR A 156 -8.28 7.58 -10.40
N ILE A 157 -7.39 8.54 -10.16
CA ILE A 157 -6.51 8.56 -8.99
C ILE A 157 -7.30 8.68 -7.68
N LEU A 158 -8.36 9.49 -7.66
CA LEU A 158 -9.20 9.66 -6.48
C LEU A 158 -9.93 8.37 -6.12
N ALA A 159 -10.63 7.79 -7.10
CA ALA A 159 -11.38 6.54 -6.95
C ALA A 159 -10.43 5.39 -6.61
N GLY A 160 -9.36 5.23 -7.38
CA GLY A 160 -8.33 4.22 -7.15
C GLY A 160 -7.68 4.36 -5.78
N GLY A 161 -7.42 5.57 -5.31
CA GLY A 161 -6.86 5.79 -3.97
C GLY A 161 -7.81 5.36 -2.84
N TRP A 162 -9.12 5.53 -3.00
CA TRP A 162 -10.09 5.04 -2.01
C TRP A 162 -10.27 3.52 -2.08
N THR A 163 -10.32 2.96 -3.29
CA THR A 163 -10.35 1.50 -3.49
C THR A 163 -9.13 0.82 -2.89
N GLN A 164 -7.94 1.37 -3.09
CA GLN A 164 -6.71 0.84 -2.50
C GLN A 164 -6.73 0.94 -0.97
N LEU A 165 -7.22 2.03 -0.38
CA LEU A 165 -7.39 2.13 1.08
C LEU A 165 -8.35 1.07 1.63
N ALA A 166 -9.50 0.88 0.99
CA ALA A 166 -10.48 -0.13 1.38
C ALA A 166 -9.89 -1.55 1.29
N ALA A 167 -9.15 -1.84 0.21
CA ALA A 167 -8.49 -3.13 0.03
C ALA A 167 -7.43 -3.39 1.09
N LEU A 168 -6.54 -2.42 1.39
CA LEU A 168 -5.53 -2.56 2.44
C LEU A 168 -6.16 -2.74 3.83
N THR A 169 -7.26 -2.05 4.11
CA THR A 169 -8.03 -2.23 5.35
C THR A 169 -8.57 -3.66 5.45
N GLY A 170 -9.15 -4.18 4.36
CA GLY A 170 -9.64 -5.55 4.29
C GLY A 170 -8.53 -6.59 4.49
N VAL A 171 -7.34 -6.37 3.92
CA VAL A 171 -6.17 -7.24 4.17
C VAL A 171 -5.84 -7.29 5.66
N LEU A 172 -5.71 -6.13 6.31
CA LEU A 172 -5.38 -6.05 7.74
C LEU A 172 -6.47 -6.71 8.61
N ALA A 173 -7.75 -6.54 8.27
CA ALA A 173 -8.86 -7.14 8.99
C ALA A 173 -8.87 -8.68 8.85
N LEU A 174 -8.66 -9.22 7.65
CA LEU A 174 -8.62 -10.66 7.41
C LEU A 174 -7.41 -11.30 8.10
N GLU A 175 -6.26 -10.63 8.13
CA GLU A 175 -5.10 -11.11 8.87
C GLU A 175 -5.29 -11.12 10.39
N ALA A 176 -6.04 -10.16 10.91
CA ALA A 176 -6.41 -10.14 12.32
C ALA A 176 -7.34 -11.32 12.64
N ALA A 177 -8.33 -11.59 11.78
CA ALA A 177 -9.25 -12.71 11.93
C ALA A 177 -8.55 -14.07 11.88
N VAL A 178 -7.70 -14.32 10.87
CA VAL A 178 -6.89 -15.55 10.76
C VAL A 178 -6.08 -15.82 12.02
N ARG A 179 -5.49 -14.75 12.60
CA ARG A 179 -4.70 -14.89 13.81
C ARG A 179 -5.58 -15.23 15.01
N GLN A 180 -6.74 -14.59 15.14
CA GLN A 180 -7.67 -14.86 16.24
C GLN A 180 -8.16 -16.32 16.22
N ASP A 181 -8.42 -16.88 15.04
CA ASP A 181 -8.80 -18.28 14.88
C ASP A 181 -7.67 -19.24 15.28
N ASN A 182 -6.41 -18.91 14.99
CA ASN A 182 -5.25 -19.74 15.39
C ASN A 182 -4.98 -19.74 16.91
N TYR A 183 -5.56 -18.81 17.68
CA TYR A 183 -5.41 -18.74 19.15
C TYR A 183 -6.62 -19.31 19.90
N ARG A 184 -7.65 -19.76 19.20
CA ARG A 184 -8.83 -20.43 19.77
C ARG A 184 -8.67 -21.94 19.70
#